data_AF-A0A2V6NZE6-F1
#
_entry.id   AF-A0A2V6NZE6-F1
#
_cell.length_a   1.000
_cell.length_b   1.000
_cell.length_c   1.000
_cell.angle_alpha   90.00
_cell.angle_beta   90.00
_cell.angle_gamma   90.00
#
_symmetry.space_group_name_H-M   'P 1'
#
loop_
_entity.id
_entity.type
_entity.pdbx_description
1 polymer ?
#
loop_
_entity_poly.entity_id
_entity_poly.type
_entity_poly.pdbx_seq_one_letter_code
_entity_poly.pdbx_strand_id
1 'polypeptide(L)' 'MVSSTSRSGLTLHTSNRLERLADQLSKLIADPLRSPLLPEIIVVQSNGVRRWLEQQIADRHGICSNVQFPFPQK' A
#
# COMPACT_ATOMS: atom_id res chain seq x y z
N MET A 1 7.03 -12.20 19.90
CA MET A 1 7.53 -13.04 18.79
C MET A 1 6.31 -13.63 18.08
N VAL A 2 5.64 -12.83 17.24
CA VAL A 2 4.56 -13.31 16.37
C VAL A 2 5.18 -13.51 15.00
N SER A 3 5.41 -14.78 14.65
CA SER A 3 5.77 -15.17 13.29
C SER A 3 4.55 -14.94 12.40
N SER A 4 4.54 -13.86 11.62
CA SER A 4 3.57 -13.72 10.54
C SER A 4 3.97 -14.67 9.41
N THR A 5 3.25 -15.78 9.31
CA THR A 5 3.35 -16.73 8.20
C THR A 5 3.01 -16.00 6.91
N SER A 6 4.04 -15.66 6.13
CA SER A 6 3.88 -15.16 4.76
C SER A 6 3.13 -16.22 3.95
N ARG A 7 1.88 -15.93 3.57
CA ARG A 7 1.21 -16.71 2.51
C ARG A 7 1.96 -16.41 1.21
N SER A 8 2.77 -17.35 0.75
CA SER A 8 3.31 -17.31 -0.61
C SER A 8 2.14 -17.43 -1.61
N GLY A 9 1.90 -16.39 -2.41
CA GLY A 9 0.87 -16.39 -3.44
C GLY A 9 0.41 -14.99 -3.83
N LEU A 10 -0.35 -14.90 -4.93
CA LEU A 10 -1.03 -13.68 -5.36
C LEU A 10 -2.38 -13.59 -4.64
N THR A 11 -2.64 -12.48 -3.93
CA THR A 11 -3.96 -12.22 -3.33
C THR A 11 -4.66 -11.13 -4.14
N LEU A 12 -5.85 -11.44 -4.67
CA LEU A 12 -6.67 -10.49 -5.43
C LEU A 12 -7.77 -9.91 -4.53
N HIS A 13 -7.75 -8.59 -4.34
CA HIS A 13 -8.82 -7.84 -3.68
C HIS A 13 -9.65 -7.08 -4.72
N THR A 14 -10.97 -7.27 -4.71
CA THR A 14 -11.91 -6.57 -5.61
C THR A 14 -12.92 -5.76 -4.82
N SER A 15 -13.35 -4.63 -5.37
CA SER A 15 -14.34 -3.74 -4.78
C SER A 15 -14.91 -2.84 -5.87
N ASN A 16 -16.18 -2.43 -5.71
CA ASN A 16 -16.81 -1.39 -6.51
C ASN A 16 -16.52 0.04 -6.00
N ARG A 17 -15.83 0.15 -4.86
CA ARG A 17 -15.46 1.41 -4.21
C ARG A 17 -13.97 1.42 -3.94
N LEU A 18 -13.27 2.38 -4.55
CA LEU A 18 -11.82 2.49 -4.47
C LEU A 18 -11.35 2.82 -3.04
N GLU A 19 -12.14 3.57 -2.29
CA GLU A 19 -11.86 3.95 -0.90
C GLU A 19 -11.77 2.73 0.00
N ARG A 20 -12.59 1.69 -0.25
CA ARG A 20 -12.51 0.43 0.51
C ARG A 20 -11.22 -0.34 0.23
N LEU A 21 -10.70 -0.26 -1.00
CA LEU A 21 -9.41 -0.85 -1.34
C LEU A 21 -8.27 -0.07 -0.69
N ALA A 22 -8.34 1.26 -0.68
CA ALA A 22 -7.39 2.11 0.04
C ALA A 22 -7.40 1.83 1.56
N ASP A 23 -8.57 1.67 2.18
CA ASP A 23 -8.69 1.28 3.59
C ASP A 23 -7.97 -0.04 3.89
N GLN A 24 -8.16 -1.04 3.03
CA GLN A 24 -7.52 -2.34 3.18
C GLN A 24 -6.01 -2.26 2.95
N LEU A 25 -5.57 -1.50 1.95
CA LEU A 25 -4.16 -1.26 1.68
C LEU A 25 -3.47 -0.58 2.87
N SER A 26 -4.07 0.46 3.44
CA SER A 26 -3.55 1.13 4.64
C SER A 26 -3.42 0.17 5.81
N LYS A 27 -4.41 -0.71 6.05
CA LYS A 27 -4.32 -1.74 7.10
C LYS A 27 -3.18 -2.74 6.85
N LEU A 28 -2.92 -3.07 5.59
CA LEU A 28 -1.85 -4.00 5.21
C LEU A 28 -0.47 -3.39 5.48
N ILE A 29 -0.23 -2.15 5.04
CA ILE A 29 1.05 -1.46 5.23
C ILE A 29 1.25 -0.89 6.65
N ALA A 30 0.26 -1.04 7.54
CA ALA A 30 0.40 -0.71 8.95
C ALA A 30 1.24 -1.76 9.71
N ASP A 31 1.33 -2.99 9.19
CA ASP A 31 2.28 -3.98 9.70
C ASP A 31 3.67 -3.68 9.12
N PRO A 32 4.68 -3.38 9.94
CA PRO A 32 5.98 -2.95 9.45
C PRO A 32 6.70 -4.05 8.66
N LEU A 33 7.40 -3.64 7.60
CA LEU A 33 8.31 -4.52 6.87
C LEU A 33 9.42 -5.08 7.77
N ARG A 34 10.02 -6.19 7.34
CA ARG A 34 11.12 -6.86 8.07
C ARG A 34 12.32 -5.96 8.35
N SER A 35 12.56 -4.93 7.51
CA SER A 35 13.64 -3.96 7.70
C SER A 35 13.05 -2.54 7.76
N PRO A 36 13.39 -1.74 8.79
CA PRO A 36 12.74 -0.44 9.04
C PRO A 36 12.87 0.60 7.94
N LEU A 37 13.89 0.50 7.09
CA LEU A 37 14.19 1.48 6.04
C LEU A 37 13.81 1.00 4.64
N LEU A 38 13.26 -0.21 4.51
CA LEU A 38 12.74 -0.64 3.21
C LEU A 38 11.50 0.18 2.86
N PRO A 39 11.41 0.70 1.63
CA PRO A 39 10.22 1.40 1.21
C PRO A 39 9.07 0.44 0.92
N GLU A 40 7.85 0.88 1.19
CA GLU A 40 6.65 0.22 0.67
C GLU A 40 6.56 0.45 -0.83
N ILE A 41 6.29 -0.58 -1.62
CA ILE A 41 6.18 -0.48 -3.08
C ILE A 41 4.73 -0.65 -3.50
N ILE A 42 4.14 0.41 -4.06
CA ILE A 42 2.74 0.44 -4.50
C ILE A 42 2.69 0.83 -5.98
N VAL A 43 2.48 -0.16 -6.85
CA VAL A 43 2.39 0.08 -8.29
C VAL A 43 1.08 0.79 -8.64
N VAL A 44 1.16 1.87 -9.41
CA VAL A 44 -0.01 2.70 -9.78
C VAL A 44 -0.04 2.97 -11.28
N GLN A 45 -1.22 3.28 -11.81
CA GLN A 45 -1.44 3.49 -13.24
C GLN A 45 -1.21 4.94 -13.70
N SER A 46 -1.28 5.91 -12.78
CA SER A 46 -1.18 7.33 -13.12
C SER A 46 -0.78 8.18 -11.92
N ASN A 47 -0.28 9.39 -12.19
CA ASN A 47 0.03 10.39 -11.16
C ASN A 47 -1.21 10.82 -10.35
N GLY A 48 -2.41 10.77 -10.96
CA GLY A 48 -3.65 11.08 -10.25
C GLY A 48 -3.95 10.05 -9.15
N VAL A 49 -3.83 8.76 -9.48
CA VAL A 49 -4.01 7.67 -8.52
C VAL A 49 -2.92 7.70 -7.45
N ARG A 50 -1.67 8.00 -7.83
CA ARG A 50 -0.56 8.21 -6.88
C ARG A 50 -0.92 9.26 -5.83
N ARG A 51 -1.23 10.48 -6.27
CA ARG A 51 -1.53 11.60 -5.35
C ARG A 51 -2.72 11.31 -4.46
N TRP A 52 -3.77 10.71 -5.04
CA TRP A 52 -4.95 10.32 -4.26
C TRP A 52 -4.58 9.28 -3.19
N LEU A 53 -3.78 8.26 -3.52
CA LEU A 53 -3.30 7.27 -2.54
C LEU A 53 -2.39 7.87 -1.47
N GLU A 54 -1.47 8.78 -1.84
CA GLU A 54 -0.63 9.50 -0.88
C GLU A 54 -1.50 10.21 0.18
N GLN A 55 -2.56 10.90 -0.26
CA GLN A 55 -3.51 11.55 0.64
C GLN A 55 -4.29 10.52 1.49
N GLN A 56 -4.83 9.47 0.88
CA GLN A 56 -5.58 8.45 1.60
C GLN A 56 -4.75 7.76 2.70
N ILE A 57 -3.48 7.46 2.41
CA ILE A 57 -2.56 6.86 3.40
C ILE A 57 -2.26 7.89 4.49
N ALA A 58 -1.94 9.13 4.13
CA ALA A 58 -1.65 10.19 5.11
C ALA A 58 -2.85 10.49 6.02
N ASP A 59 -4.08 10.52 5.49
CA ASP A 59 -5.29 10.76 6.28
C ASP A 59 -5.51 9.67 7.34
N ARG A 60 -5.11 8.42 7.04
CA ARG A 60 -5.30 7.27 7.94
C ARG A 60 -4.15 7.06 8.91
N HIS A 61 -2.91 7.32 8.49
CA HIS A 61 -1.69 7.06 9.26
C HIS A 61 -1.08 8.34 9.86
N GLY A 62 -1.64 9.52 9.55
CA GLY A 62 -1.07 10.83 9.86
C GLY A 62 0.01 11.29 8.89
N ILE A 63 0.66 10.37 8.18
CA ILE A 63 1.71 10.64 7.20
C ILE A 63 1.79 9.52 6.15
N CYS A 64 2.08 9.88 4.91
CA CYS A 64 2.52 8.93 3.88
C CYS A 64 4.01 9.19 3.63
N SER A 65 4.88 8.28 4.09
CA SER A 65 6.34 8.43 4.00
C SER A 65 6.99 7.10 3.63
N ASN A 66 8.18 7.18 3.02
CA ASN A 66 8.95 6.04 2.56
C ASN A 66 8.16 5.07 1.67
N VAL A 67 7.28 5.60 0.81
CA VAL A 67 6.51 4.82 -0.17
C VAL A 67 6.98 5.14 -1.58
N GLN A 68 7.23 4.11 -2.38
CA GLN A 68 7.56 4.21 -3.80
C GLN A 68 6.34 3.86 -4.66
N PHE A 69 6.07 4.73 -5.64
CA PHE A 69 4.96 4.59 -6.58
C PHE A 69 5.46 4.40 -8.02
N PRO A 70 6.04 3.24 -8.37
CA PRO A 70 6.46 2.97 -9.73
C PRO A 70 5.23 2.82 -10.66
N PHE A 71 5.43 3.18 -11.92
CA PHE A 71 4.46 2.90 -12.98
C PHE A 71 4.78 1.54 -13.61
N PRO A 72 3.77 0.77 -14.03
CA PRO A 72 4.01 -0.43 -14.82
C PRO A 72 4.66 -0.02 -16.14
N GLN A 73 5.87 -0.51 -16.39
CA GLN A 73 6.52 -0.39 -17.69
C GLN A 73 5.89 -1.42 -18.64
N LYS A 74 5.66 -1.03 -19.89
CA LYS A 74 5.30 -1.98 -20.95
C LYS A 74 6.51 -2.81 -21.35
#